data_AF-A0A656GAE6-F1
#
_entry.id   AF-A0A656GAE6-F1
#
_cell.length_a   1.000
_cell.length_b   1.000
_cell.length_c   1.000
_cell.angle_alpha   90.00
_cell.angle_beta   90.00
_cell.angle_gamma   90.00
#
_symmetry.space_group_name_H-M   'P 1'
#
loop_
_entity.id
_entity.type
_entity.pdbx_description
1 polymer ?
#
loop_
_entity_poly.entity_id
_entity_poly.type
_entity_poly.pdbx_seq_one_letter_code
_entity_poly.pdbx_strand_id
1 'polypeptide(L)'
;MQRIERFRHGLETAFPFPEEWAANVADDTLVCRCEEVSAGDIRTTVQDGHWEINRVKAMCRVGMGRCQGRMCGLAAAEIIARESGRPVEQVGRLRGQAPIKPLPFGLEMLPVDKQSAETQP
;
A
#
# COMPACT_ATOMS: atom_id res chain seq x y z
N MET A 1 -20.84 24.19 -7.73
CA MET A 1 -20.06 22.99 -8.12
C MET A 1 -19.22 23.17 -9.39
N GLN A 2 -19.71 23.82 -10.46
CA GLN A 2 -18.98 23.93 -11.76
C GLN A 2 -17.53 24.48 -11.69
N ARG A 3 -17.25 25.45 -10.81
CA ARG A 3 -15.89 25.98 -10.62
C ARG A 3 -14.91 24.92 -10.11
N ILE A 4 -15.36 24.03 -9.23
CA ILE A 4 -14.55 22.95 -8.64
C ILE A 4 -14.25 21.90 -9.72
N GLU A 5 -15.24 21.50 -10.52
CA GLU A 5 -15.04 20.55 -11.61
C GLU A 5 -14.03 21.05 -12.65
N ARG A 6 -14.13 22.31 -13.07
CA ARG A 6 -13.18 22.89 -14.03
C ARG A 6 -11.75 22.89 -13.48
N PHE A 7 -11.59 23.16 -12.18
CA PHE A 7 -10.28 23.13 -11.54
C PHE A 7 -9.74 21.70 -11.42
N ARG A 8 -10.55 20.73 -10.99
CA ARG A 8 -10.20 19.30 -10.95
C ARG A 8 -9.73 18.80 -12.30
N HIS A 9 -10.50 19.07 -13.36
CA HIS A 9 -10.14 18.66 -14.72
C HIS A 9 -8.82 19.29 -15.20
N GLY A 10 -8.57 20.55 -14.87
CA GLY A 10 -7.31 21.21 -15.16
C GLY A 10 -6.12 20.54 -14.47
N LEU A 11 -6.27 20.15 -13.20
CA LEU A 11 -5.23 19.44 -12.45
C LEU A 11 -4.96 18.04 -13.02
N GLU A 12 -6.01 17.26 -13.31
CA GLU A 12 -5.88 15.92 -13.87
C GLU A 12 -5.20 15.94 -15.25
N THR A 13 -5.48 16.96 -16.06
CA THR A 13 -4.85 17.13 -17.37
C THR A 13 -3.39 17.56 -17.25
N ALA A 14 -3.07 18.45 -16.30
CA ALA A 14 -1.72 18.97 -16.12
C ALA A 14 -0.78 17.96 -15.41
N PHE A 15 -1.33 17.13 -14.53
CA PHE A 15 -0.60 16.15 -13.72
C PHE A 15 -1.24 14.77 -13.85
N PRO A 16 -1.18 14.16 -15.05
CA PRO A 16 -1.73 12.83 -15.26
C PRO A 16 -0.98 11.81 -14.40
N PHE A 17 -1.71 10.80 -13.93
CA PHE A 17 -1.09 9.67 -13.25
C PHE A 17 -0.19 8.91 -14.24
N PRO A 18 1.06 8.55 -13.88
CA PRO A 18 1.96 7.85 -14.79
C PRO A 18 1.57 6.37 -14.89
N GLU A 19 0.61 6.02 -15.74
CA GLU A 19 0.05 4.64 -15.87
C GLU A 19 1.13 3.55 -16.04
N GLU A 20 2.28 3.91 -16.63
CA GLU A 20 3.39 3.02 -16.95
C GLU A 20 4.50 3.00 -15.89
N TRP A 21 4.32 3.64 -14.73
CA TRP A 21 5.40 3.78 -13.74
C TRP A 21 5.93 2.42 -13.25
N ALA A 22 5.06 1.43 -13.04
CA ALA A 22 5.45 0.11 -12.55
C ALA A 22 6.29 -0.68 -13.58
N ALA A 23 6.15 -0.37 -14.87
CA ALA A 23 7.01 -0.92 -15.92
C ALA A 23 8.37 -0.18 -15.98
N ASN A 24 8.38 1.11 -15.71
CA ASN A 24 9.56 1.97 -15.88
C ASN A 24 10.40 2.16 -14.60
N VAL A 25 9.91 1.72 -13.44
CA VAL A 25 10.64 1.84 -12.17
C VAL A 25 11.87 0.93 -12.17
N ALA A 26 13.03 1.47 -11.81
CA ALA A 26 14.29 0.73 -11.75
C ALA A 26 14.23 -0.36 -10.67
N ASP A 27 14.92 -1.49 -10.91
CA ASP A 27 14.89 -2.65 -9.99
C ASP A 27 15.39 -2.31 -8.59
N ASP A 28 16.39 -1.44 -8.46
CA ASP A 28 16.97 -0.99 -7.20
C ASP A 28 16.08 0.00 -6.42
N THR A 29 14.96 0.43 -6.99
CA THR A 29 14.05 1.36 -6.33
C THR A 29 13.38 0.70 -5.15
N LEU A 30 13.58 1.24 -3.95
CA LEU A 30 12.93 0.77 -2.74
C LEU A 30 11.42 1.03 -2.76
N VAL A 31 10.64 -0.05 -2.77
CA VAL A 31 9.18 -0.03 -2.68
C VAL A 31 8.74 -0.13 -1.22
N CYS A 32 9.34 -1.03 -0.44
CA CYS A 32 9.08 -1.17 0.99
C CYS A 32 10.24 -0.64 1.82
N ARG A 33 10.17 0.63 2.24
CA ARG A 33 11.18 1.21 3.12
C ARG A 33 11.40 0.43 4.43
N CYS A 34 10.36 -0.16 5.00
CA CYS A 34 10.47 -0.79 6.32
C CYS A 34 11.21 -2.13 6.31
N GLU A 35 11.15 -2.85 5.19
CA GLU A 35 11.77 -4.18 5.03
C GLU A 35 12.85 -4.15 3.94
N GLU A 36 13.19 -2.95 3.45
CA GLU A 36 14.18 -2.70 2.39
C GLU A 36 13.94 -3.51 1.10
N VAL A 37 12.67 -3.73 0.76
CA VAL A 37 12.27 -4.48 -0.45
C VAL A 37 12.26 -3.55 -1.65
N SER A 38 13.03 -3.91 -2.67
CA SER A 38 13.13 -3.20 -3.95
C SER A 38 12.05 -3.64 -4.96
N ALA A 39 11.92 -2.92 -6.07
CA ALA A 39 11.05 -3.32 -7.17
C ALA A 39 11.52 -4.63 -7.81
N GLY A 40 12.84 -4.83 -7.92
CA GLY A 40 13.47 -6.04 -8.41
C GLY A 40 13.11 -7.26 -7.57
N ASP A 41 13.16 -7.16 -6.23
CA ASP A 41 12.80 -8.27 -5.33
C ASP A 41 11.36 -8.74 -5.55
N ILE A 42 10.43 -7.80 -5.77
CA ILE A 42 9.03 -8.10 -6.07
C ILE A 42 8.94 -8.80 -7.43
N ARG A 43 9.62 -8.30 -8.46
CA ARG A 43 9.62 -8.90 -9.80
C ARG A 43 10.18 -10.32 -9.79
N THR A 44 11.34 -10.53 -9.16
CA THR A 44 11.95 -11.86 -8.99
C THR A 44 10.99 -12.83 -8.31
N THR A 45 10.31 -12.40 -7.24
CA THR A 45 9.31 -13.22 -6.54
C THR A 45 8.15 -13.63 -7.46
N VAL A 46 7.73 -12.73 -8.36
CA VAL A 46 6.68 -13.01 -9.35
C VAL A 46 7.17 -13.97 -10.43
N GLN A 47 8.40 -13.81 -10.90
CA GLN A 47 9.06 -14.70 -11.86
C GLN A 47 9.23 -16.12 -11.30
N ASP A 48 9.42 -16.26 -9.98
CA ASP A 48 9.41 -17.55 -9.27
C ASP A 48 8.01 -18.20 -9.19
N GLY A 49 6.97 -17.54 -9.72
CA GLY A 49 5.62 -18.07 -9.86
C GLY A 49 4.62 -17.54 -8.81
N HIS A 50 5.00 -16.55 -7.99
CA HIS A 50 4.12 -15.98 -6.97
C HIS A 50 3.52 -14.64 -7.41
N TRP A 51 2.25 -14.62 -7.80
CA TRP A 51 1.59 -13.40 -8.27
C TRP A 51 0.50 -12.86 -7.35
N GLU A 52 0.08 -13.61 -6.32
CA GLU A 52 -0.90 -13.12 -5.35
C GLU A 52 -0.17 -12.34 -4.24
N ILE A 53 -0.68 -11.17 -3.87
CA ILE A 53 0.07 -10.23 -3.02
C ILE A 53 0.43 -10.77 -1.64
N ASN A 54 -0.39 -11.66 -1.05
CA ASN A 54 -0.05 -12.29 0.22
C ASN A 54 1.03 -13.37 0.06
N ARG A 55 1.11 -14.05 -1.10
CA ARG A 55 2.25 -14.92 -1.45
C ARG A 55 3.53 -14.13 -1.65
N VAL A 56 3.47 -13.03 -2.40
CA VAL A 56 4.63 -12.14 -2.59
C VAL A 56 5.10 -11.58 -1.24
N LYS A 57 4.18 -11.09 -0.42
CA LYS A 57 4.44 -10.69 0.97
C LYS A 57 5.12 -11.79 1.78
N ALA A 58 4.69 -13.04 1.66
CA ALA A 58 5.30 -14.14 2.41
C ALA A 58 6.75 -14.43 1.99
N MET A 59 7.07 -14.23 0.70
CA MET A 59 8.41 -14.52 0.16
C MET A 59 9.40 -13.37 0.35
N CYS A 60 9.03 -12.15 -0.06
CA CYS A 60 9.95 -11.00 -0.01
C CYS A 60 9.64 -10.02 1.13
N ARG A 61 8.66 -10.32 2.00
CA ARG A 61 8.30 -9.51 3.19
C ARG A 61 7.68 -8.14 2.89
N VAL A 62 7.34 -7.84 1.64
CA VAL A 62 6.66 -6.58 1.29
C VAL A 62 5.40 -6.36 2.15
N GLY A 63 5.34 -5.21 2.81
CA GLY A 63 4.24 -4.85 3.70
C GLY A 63 4.23 -5.50 5.09
N MET A 64 5.29 -6.20 5.49
CA MET A 64 5.43 -6.75 6.86
C MET A 64 6.00 -5.77 7.89
N GLY A 65 6.62 -4.67 7.46
CA GLY A 65 7.26 -3.74 8.37
C GLY A 65 6.29 -2.84 9.17
N ARG A 66 6.82 -1.87 9.91
CA ARG A 66 6.04 -1.03 10.86
C ARG A 66 4.83 -0.31 10.23
N CYS A 67 4.89 0.00 8.94
CA CYS A 67 3.77 0.61 8.22
C CYS A 67 2.64 -0.38 7.88
N GLN A 68 2.86 -1.69 8.00
CA GLN A 68 1.91 -2.78 7.70
C GLN A 68 1.30 -2.67 6.30
N GLY A 69 2.13 -2.37 5.29
CA GLY A 69 1.69 -2.29 3.90
C GLY A 69 1.00 -1.00 3.48
N ARG A 70 0.78 -0.04 4.39
CA ARG A 70 0.11 1.25 4.06
C ARG A 70 0.84 2.07 3.00
N MET A 71 2.17 2.05 3.02
CA MET A 71 2.98 2.84 2.10
C MET A 71 3.30 2.09 0.79
N CYS A 72 3.50 0.78 0.87
CA CYS A 72 4.00 -0.02 -0.25
C CYS A 72 2.93 -0.89 -0.92
N GLY A 73 1.75 -1.08 -0.30
CA GLY A 73 0.78 -2.09 -0.74
C GLY A 73 0.22 -1.85 -2.15
N LEU A 74 -0.13 -0.60 -2.47
CA LEU A 74 -0.63 -0.25 -3.82
C LEU A 74 0.48 -0.36 -4.86
N ALA A 75 1.65 0.22 -4.56
CA ALA A 75 2.82 0.15 -5.43
C ALA A 75 3.23 -1.30 -5.73
N ALA A 76 3.27 -2.15 -4.71
CA ALA A 76 3.54 -3.57 -4.86
C ALA A 76 2.48 -4.27 -5.71
N ALA A 77 1.18 -3.99 -5.49
CA ALA A 77 0.10 -4.58 -6.27
C ALA A 77 0.24 -4.26 -7.77
N GLU A 78 0.60 -3.01 -8.11
CA GLU A 78 0.80 -2.61 -9.50
C GLU A 78 2.05 -3.26 -10.13
N ILE A 79 3.17 -3.32 -9.41
CA ILE A 79 4.38 -4.03 -9.89
C ILE A 79 4.06 -5.52 -10.14
N ILE A 80 3.37 -6.17 -9.21
CA ILE A 80 2.96 -7.56 -9.35
C ILE A 80 2.01 -7.75 -10.53
N ALA A 81 1.03 -6.84 -10.71
CA ALA A 81 0.09 -6.87 -11.82
C ALA A 81 0.82 -6.78 -13.16
N ARG A 82 1.76 -5.84 -13.29
CA ARG A 82 2.60 -5.68 -14.49
C ARG A 82 3.45 -6.91 -14.76
N GLU A 83 4.20 -7.38 -13.77
CA GLU A 83 5.13 -8.52 -13.93
C GLU A 83 4.38 -9.83 -14.24
N SER A 84 3.22 -10.06 -13.60
CA SER A 84 2.43 -11.27 -13.83
C SER A 84 1.52 -11.21 -15.06
N GLY A 85 1.40 -10.04 -15.71
CA GLY A 85 0.46 -9.81 -16.81
C GLY A 85 -1.01 -9.92 -16.41
N ARG A 86 -1.33 -9.71 -15.13
CA ARG A 86 -2.68 -9.85 -14.57
C ARG A 86 -3.30 -8.49 -14.24
N PRO A 87 -4.64 -8.35 -14.32
CA PRO A 87 -5.32 -7.19 -13.80
C PRO A 87 -5.05 -7.01 -12.30
N VAL A 88 -4.89 -5.75 -11.85
CA VAL A 88 -4.54 -5.44 -10.45
C VAL A 88 -5.60 -5.94 -9.46
N GLU A 89 -6.86 -6.05 -9.91
CA GLU A 89 -7.97 -6.57 -9.12
C GLU A 89 -7.79 -8.05 -8.78
N GLN A 90 -7.05 -8.81 -9.61
CA GLN A 90 -6.76 -10.23 -9.36
C GLN A 90 -5.60 -10.44 -8.40
N VAL A 91 -4.63 -9.51 -8.37
CA VAL A 91 -3.45 -9.59 -7.47
C VAL A 91 -3.86 -9.60 -6.00
N GLY A 92 -4.97 -8.94 -5.68
CA GLY A 92 -5.53 -8.86 -4.33
C GLY A 92 -5.00 -7.66 -3.54
N ARG A 93 -5.17 -7.71 -2.21
CA ARG A 93 -4.72 -6.63 -1.32
C ARG A 93 -4.12 -7.17 -0.03
N LEU A 94 -3.21 -6.39 0.55
CA LEU A 94 -2.74 -6.61 1.92
C LEU A 94 -3.88 -6.36 2.91
N ARG A 95 -4.22 -7.38 3.70
CA ARG A 95 -5.27 -7.28 4.71
C ARG A 95 -4.73 -6.59 5.96
N GLY A 96 -5.37 -5.49 6.36
CA GLY A 96 -5.12 -4.86 7.66
C GLY A 96 -5.58 -5.78 8.80
N GLN A 97 -4.76 -5.91 9.82
CA GLN A 97 -5.05 -6.69 11.02
C GLN A 97 -4.95 -5.79 12.26
N ALA A 98 -5.70 -6.14 13.30
CA ALA A 98 -5.58 -5.47 14.58
C ALA A 98 -4.26 -5.85 15.28
N PRO A 99 -3.60 -4.90 15.98
CA PRO A 99 -3.91 -3.47 16.06
C PRO A 99 -3.40 -2.68 14.83
N ILE A 100 -4.17 -1.66 14.38
CA ILE A 100 -3.83 -0.83 13.20
C ILE A 100 -2.49 -0.09 13.35
N LYS A 101 -2.13 0.26 14.58
CA LYS A 101 -0.82 0.80 14.95
C LYS A 101 -0.23 -0.10 16.04
N PRO A 102 1.10 -0.33 16.05
CA PRO A 102 1.74 -1.06 17.13
C PRO A 102 1.41 -0.41 18.48
N LEU A 103 1.03 -1.24 19.44
CA LEU A 103 0.77 -0.82 20.81
C LEU A 103 1.92 -1.33 21.69
N PRO A 104 2.40 -0.51 22.65
CA PRO A 104 3.39 -0.97 23.59
C PRO A 104 2.82 -2.08 24.49
N PHE A 105 3.68 -3.01 24.89
CA PHE A 105 3.33 -3.97 25.93
C PHE A 105 3.09 -3.23 27.26
N GLY A 106 2.07 -3.65 28.02
CA GLY A 106 1.67 -2.96 29.25
C GLY A 106 0.77 -1.74 29.04
N LEU A 107 0.23 -1.54 27.83
CA LEU A 107 -0.83 -0.56 27.62
C LEU A 107 -2.08 -0.98 28.39
N GLU A 108 -2.45 -0.21 29.40
CA GLU A 108 -3.73 -0.36 30.10
C GLU A 108 -4.77 0.55 29.43
N MET A 109 -5.90 -0.03 29.04
CA MET A 109 -7.04 0.76 28.60
C MET A 109 -7.79 1.26 29.83
N LEU A 110 -7.73 2.57 30.05
CA LEU A 110 -8.57 3.20 31.06
C LEU A 110 -10.04 3.16 30.60
N PRO A 111 -11.00 2.95 31.51
CA PRO A 111 -12.42 3.06 31.18
C PRO A 111 -12.68 4.45 30.60
N VAL A 112 -13.32 4.51 29.44
CA VAL A 112 -13.83 5.78 28.91
C VAL A 112 -15.11 6.11 29.66
N ASP A 113 -15.06 7.13 30.52
CA ASP A 113 -16.26 7.68 31.15
C ASP A 113 -17.19 8.25 30.08
N LYS A 114 -18.34 7.57 29.91
CA LYS A 114 -19.35 7.88 28.88
C LYS A 114 -19.92 9.31 28.97
N GLN A 115 -19.69 10.02 30.08
CA GLN A 115 -20.14 11.41 30.27
C GLN A 115 -19.28 12.43 29.50
N SER A 116 -18.09 12.05 29.03
CA SER A 116 -17.17 12.96 28.32
C SER A 116 -17.43 13.06 26.81
N ALA A 117 -18.32 12.21 26.26
CA ALA A 117 -18.55 12.10 24.81
C ALA A 117 -19.63 13.06 24.27
N GLU A 118 -20.35 13.78 25.15
CA GLU A 118 -21.42 14.73 24.76
C GLU A 118 -20.96 16.20 24.75
N THR A 119 -19.67 16.48 24.89
CA THR A 119 -19.18 17.87 24.85
C THR A 119 -17.90 18.00 24.05
N GLN A 120 -18.02 17.88 22.72
CA GLN A 120 -17.14 18.57 21.80
C GLN A 120 -17.94 18.86 20.50
N PRO A 121 -17.95 20.12 20.04
CA PRO A 121 -18.81 20.61 18.94
C PRO A 121 -18.46 20.02 17.57
#